data_AF-A0A960BAA4-F1
#
_entry.id   AF-A0A960BAA4-F1
#
_cell.length_a   1.000
_cell.length_b   1.000
_cell.length_c   1.000
_cell.angle_alpha   90.00
_cell.angle_beta   90.00
_cell.angle_gamma   90.00
#
_symmetry.space_group_name_H-M   'P 1'
#
loop_
_entity.id
_entity.type
_entity.pdbx_description
1 polymer ?
#
loop_
_entity_poly.entity_id
_entity_poly.type
_entity_poly.pdbx_seq_one_letter_code
_entity_poly.pdbx_strand_id
1 'polypeptide(L)'
;TETDEDVLGIADMAAHVIEAGRRAAGTRDIRCTISIGGFVPKPHTPFQWVAQADPETIDHRLRLLREKIRADRRYGRAIGMRYHDGKPGLIEGLLSRGDRRVGAVIEEVWRDGGVLDGWSEHFSFDRWTAAAERALAPFGVDLAWFTTRERPQGEVLPWDHLDAGLDRDWLWQDYQDSLYGAEVEDCRWSGCYDCGVCPEFGTEIQIGPTGRSLLPLTVVNRAG
;
A
#
# COMPACT_ATOMS: atom_id res chain seq x y z
N THR A 1 -7.59 2.32 -12.05
CA THR A 1 -7.65 2.90 -10.69
C THR A 1 -8.98 2.54 -10.06
N GLU A 2 -9.02 2.32 -8.74
CA GLU A 2 -10.23 1.91 -8.01
C GLU A 2 -11.39 2.92 -8.13
N THR A 3 -12.58 2.42 -8.37
CA THR A 3 -13.86 3.14 -8.47
C THR A 3 -14.78 2.81 -7.29
N ASP A 4 -15.87 3.56 -7.15
CA ASP A 4 -16.88 3.24 -6.13
C ASP A 4 -17.56 1.88 -6.39
N GLU A 5 -17.67 1.44 -7.65
CA GLU A 5 -18.19 0.11 -7.99
C GLU A 5 -17.28 -1.00 -7.47
N ASP A 6 -15.96 -0.84 -7.58
CA ASP A 6 -14.98 -1.77 -7.04
C ASP A 6 -15.11 -1.90 -5.51
N VAL A 7 -15.26 -0.76 -4.82
CA VAL A 7 -15.50 -0.70 -3.37
C VAL A 7 -16.79 -1.43 -2.99
N LEU A 8 -17.87 -1.20 -3.73
CA LEU A 8 -19.15 -1.86 -3.48
C LEU A 8 -19.10 -3.37 -3.78
N GLY A 9 -18.20 -3.81 -4.67
CA GLY A 9 -17.95 -5.22 -4.95
C GLY A 9 -17.43 -6.00 -3.73
N ILE A 10 -16.76 -5.33 -2.79
CA ILE A 10 -16.29 -5.92 -1.54
C ILE A 10 -17.46 -6.46 -0.69
N ALA A 11 -18.59 -5.75 -0.66
CA ALA A 11 -19.79 -6.23 0.05
C ALA A 11 -20.37 -7.49 -0.59
N ASP A 12 -20.39 -7.56 -1.92
CA ASP A 12 -20.91 -8.71 -2.65
C ASP A 12 -20.01 -9.93 -2.43
N MET A 13 -18.68 -9.73 -2.46
CA MET A 13 -17.72 -10.77 -2.13
C MET A 13 -17.93 -11.30 -0.71
N ALA A 14 -18.11 -10.44 0.29
CA ALA A 14 -18.37 -10.86 1.66
C ALA A 14 -19.69 -11.64 1.80
N ALA A 15 -20.74 -11.25 1.07
CA ALA A 15 -21.99 -11.98 1.01
C ALA A 15 -21.81 -13.38 0.40
N HIS A 16 -21.06 -13.50 -0.70
CA HIS A 16 -20.74 -14.78 -1.32
C HIS A 16 -19.92 -15.70 -0.39
N VAL A 17 -18.96 -15.16 0.36
CA VAL A 17 -18.20 -15.92 1.37
C VAL A 17 -19.14 -16.49 2.44
N ILE A 18 -20.07 -15.68 2.96
CA ILE A 18 -21.06 -16.15 3.94
C ILE A 18 -21.98 -17.20 3.33
N GLU A 19 -22.46 -17.01 2.10
CA GLU A 19 -23.31 -17.99 1.43
C GLU A 19 -22.59 -19.32 1.22
N ALA A 20 -21.36 -19.29 0.73
CA ALA A 20 -20.53 -20.48 0.56
C ALA A 20 -20.29 -21.19 1.90
N GLY A 21 -19.93 -20.45 2.95
CA GLY A 21 -19.74 -21.01 4.29
C GLY A 21 -21.02 -21.62 4.87
N ARG A 22 -22.17 -20.96 4.71
CA ARG A 22 -23.47 -21.50 5.16
C ARG A 22 -23.84 -22.80 4.45
N ARG A 23 -23.60 -22.89 3.13
CA ARG A 23 -23.82 -24.11 2.35
C ARG A 23 -22.91 -25.25 2.81
N ALA A 24 -21.62 -24.96 3.00
CA ALA A 24 -20.64 -25.96 3.41
C ALA A 24 -20.90 -26.47 4.85
N ALA A 25 -21.28 -25.59 5.76
CA ALA A 25 -21.49 -25.93 7.17
C ALA A 25 -22.91 -26.43 7.50
N GLY A 26 -23.88 -26.22 6.61
CA GLY A 26 -25.30 -26.56 6.85
C GLY A 26 -25.96 -25.70 7.94
N THR A 27 -25.32 -24.63 8.39
CA THR A 27 -25.80 -23.73 9.45
C THR A 27 -25.79 -22.28 8.99
N ARG A 28 -26.60 -21.44 9.67
CA ARG A 28 -26.65 -19.99 9.42
C ARG A 28 -25.60 -19.20 10.22
N ASP A 29 -24.96 -19.83 11.21
CA ASP A 29 -23.98 -19.21 12.11
C ASP A 29 -22.58 -19.15 11.47
N ILE A 30 -22.49 -18.37 10.40
CA ILE A 30 -21.25 -18.08 9.67
C ILE A 30 -21.10 -16.57 9.60
N ARG A 31 -19.91 -16.07 9.91
CA ARG A 31 -19.56 -14.65 9.87
C ARG A 31 -18.36 -14.41 8.98
N CYS A 32 -18.32 -13.25 8.36
CA CYS A 32 -17.18 -12.75 7.60
C CYS A 32 -16.75 -11.43 8.25
N THR A 33 -15.44 -11.22 8.46
CA THR A 33 -14.91 -9.92 8.88
C THR A 33 -14.06 -9.36 7.76
N ILE A 34 -14.44 -8.21 7.23
CA ILE A 34 -13.69 -7.47 6.23
C ILE A 34 -12.76 -6.52 6.97
N SER A 35 -11.47 -6.57 6.68
CA SER A 35 -10.46 -5.64 7.22
C SER A 35 -9.96 -4.75 6.07
N ILE A 36 -10.11 -3.44 6.21
CA ILE A 36 -9.92 -2.47 5.12
C ILE A 36 -8.98 -1.37 5.57
N GLY A 37 -7.94 -1.11 4.79
CA GLY A 37 -7.05 0.04 4.97
C GLY A 37 -6.96 0.82 3.67
N GLY A 38 -6.88 2.15 3.78
CA GLY A 38 -6.51 2.98 2.64
C GLY A 38 -5.11 2.58 2.14
N PHE A 39 -4.91 2.60 0.83
CA PHE A 39 -3.63 2.25 0.24
C PHE A 39 -2.56 3.29 0.58
N VAL A 40 -1.47 2.87 1.23
CA VAL A 40 -0.31 3.72 1.54
C VAL A 40 0.89 3.21 0.74
N PRO A 41 1.34 3.93 -0.30
CA PRO A 41 2.50 3.53 -1.11
C PRO A 41 3.76 3.38 -0.26
N LYS A 42 4.52 2.30 -0.49
CA LYS A 42 5.72 1.98 0.28
C LYS A 42 6.99 2.02 -0.60
N PRO A 43 8.14 2.43 -0.04
CA PRO A 43 9.44 2.30 -0.68
C PRO A 43 9.71 0.89 -1.21
N HIS A 44 10.42 0.78 -2.33
CA HIS A 44 10.83 -0.48 -2.96
C HIS A 44 9.66 -1.39 -3.35
N THR A 45 8.50 -0.80 -3.67
CA THR A 45 7.34 -1.52 -4.22
C THR A 45 6.98 -0.94 -5.59
N PRO A 46 6.32 -1.71 -6.48
CA PRO A 46 5.90 -1.21 -7.79
C PRO A 46 5.08 0.08 -7.68
N PHE A 47 4.26 0.18 -6.64
CA PHE A 47 3.37 1.32 -6.44
C PHE A 47 4.01 2.53 -5.75
N GLN A 48 5.34 2.56 -5.55
CA GLN A 48 6.02 3.64 -4.83
C GLN A 48 5.88 5.04 -5.47
N TRP A 49 5.52 5.10 -6.76
CA TRP A 49 5.27 6.33 -7.51
C TRP A 49 3.81 6.81 -7.48
N VAL A 50 2.90 5.99 -6.96
CA VAL A 50 1.47 6.22 -7.04
C VAL A 50 1.02 7.25 -6.00
N ALA A 51 0.05 8.08 -6.38
CA ALA A 51 -0.64 8.97 -5.47
C ALA A 51 -1.45 8.17 -4.44
N GLN A 52 -1.37 8.59 -3.18
CA GLN A 52 -2.33 8.12 -2.18
C GLN A 52 -3.65 8.88 -2.34
N ALA A 53 -4.78 8.20 -2.15
CA ALA A 53 -6.08 8.87 -2.10
C ALA A 53 -6.15 9.82 -0.89
N ASP A 54 -6.82 10.96 -1.06
CA ASP A 54 -7.06 11.89 0.03
C ASP A 54 -7.99 11.29 1.11
N PRO A 55 -7.92 11.80 2.36
CA PRO A 55 -8.76 11.30 3.45
C PRO A 55 -10.26 11.33 3.14
N GLU A 56 -10.74 12.37 2.46
CA GLU A 56 -12.16 12.53 2.13
C GLU A 56 -12.64 11.43 1.18
N THR A 57 -11.84 11.07 0.18
CA THR A 57 -12.10 9.96 -0.74
C THR A 57 -12.16 8.62 0.01
N ILE A 58 -11.20 8.36 0.91
CA ILE A 58 -11.20 7.12 1.72
C ILE A 58 -12.43 7.05 2.61
N ASP A 59 -12.73 8.12 3.36
CA ASP A 59 -13.86 8.16 4.28
C ASP A 59 -15.21 8.08 3.54
N HIS A 60 -15.29 8.61 2.32
CA HIS A 60 -16.44 8.44 1.44
C HIS A 60 -16.66 6.97 1.06
N ARG A 61 -15.63 6.30 0.55
CA ARG A 61 -15.69 4.89 0.13
C ARG A 61 -16.03 3.94 1.28
N LEU A 62 -15.43 4.16 2.46
CA LEU A 62 -15.74 3.41 3.67
C LEU A 62 -17.22 3.56 4.07
N ARG A 63 -17.78 4.76 3.90
CA ARG A 63 -19.20 5.03 4.17
C ARG A 63 -20.11 4.31 3.18
N LEU A 64 -19.82 4.41 1.88
CA LEU A 64 -20.56 3.71 0.82
C LEU A 64 -20.61 2.20 1.08
N LEU A 65 -19.46 1.59 1.36
CA LEU A 65 -19.38 0.16 1.64
C LEU A 65 -20.20 -0.23 2.88
N ARG A 66 -20.07 0.54 3.96
CA ARG A 66 -20.84 0.31 5.19
C ARG A 66 -22.34 0.44 4.97
N GLU A 67 -22.78 1.39 4.16
CA GLU A 67 -24.19 1.57 3.79
C GLU A 67 -24.71 0.37 3.00
N LYS A 68 -23.96 -0.09 1.99
CA LYS A 68 -24.32 -1.29 1.22
C LYS A 68 -24.45 -2.53 2.10
N ILE A 69 -23.49 -2.76 3.00
CA ILE A 69 -23.53 -3.90 3.95
C ILE A 69 -24.77 -3.82 4.85
N ARG A 70 -25.10 -2.62 5.36
CA ARG A 70 -26.27 -2.42 6.24
C ARG A 70 -27.60 -2.60 5.52
N ALA A 71 -27.67 -2.24 4.24
CA ALA A 71 -28.86 -2.40 3.41
C ALA A 71 -29.17 -3.88 3.13
N ASP A 72 -28.16 -4.75 3.10
CA ASP A 72 -28.35 -6.19 2.92
C ASP A 72 -28.91 -6.87 4.19
N ARG A 73 -30.23 -7.11 4.19
CA ARG A 73 -30.92 -7.76 5.31
C ARG A 73 -30.60 -9.26 5.45
N ARG A 74 -30.07 -9.92 4.41
CA ARG A 74 -29.78 -11.36 4.37
C ARG A 74 -28.41 -11.68 4.94
N TYR A 75 -27.42 -10.84 4.68
CA TYR A 75 -26.02 -11.07 5.02
C TYR A 75 -25.41 -10.01 5.93
N GLY A 76 -25.90 -8.77 5.91
CA GLY A 76 -25.27 -7.63 6.59
C GLY A 76 -24.99 -7.84 8.08
N ARG A 77 -25.87 -8.52 8.81
CA ARG A 77 -25.68 -8.85 10.25
C ARG A 77 -24.54 -9.84 10.52
N ALA A 78 -24.12 -10.59 9.52
CA ALA A 78 -23.03 -11.57 9.59
C ALA A 78 -21.70 -10.99 9.07
N ILE A 79 -21.70 -9.75 8.58
CA ILE A 79 -20.50 -9.06 8.08
C ILE A 79 -20.00 -8.09 9.17
N GLY A 80 -18.82 -8.36 9.71
CA GLY A 80 -18.06 -7.41 10.51
C GLY A 80 -17.14 -6.57 9.62
N MET A 81 -16.90 -5.32 10.01
CA MET A 81 -15.99 -4.42 9.31
C MET A 81 -14.99 -3.84 10.30
N ARG A 82 -13.70 -4.02 10.01
CA ARG A 82 -12.57 -3.36 10.67
C ARG A 82 -11.92 -2.45 9.65
N TYR A 83 -11.65 -1.20 10.02
CA TYR A 83 -11.11 -0.24 9.08
C TYR A 83 -10.24 0.80 9.77
N HIS A 84 -9.42 1.47 8.97
CA HIS A 84 -8.64 2.63 9.37
C HIS A 84 -9.18 3.87 8.65
N ASP A 85 -9.34 4.97 9.37
CA ASP A 85 -9.79 6.26 8.81
C ASP A 85 -8.72 6.84 7.88
N GLY A 86 -9.13 7.71 6.95
CA GLY A 86 -8.22 8.28 5.94
C GLY A 86 -7.10 9.16 6.53
N LYS A 87 -7.39 9.94 7.58
CA LYS A 87 -6.45 10.89 8.20
C LYS A 87 -5.17 10.24 8.76
N PRO A 88 -5.24 9.19 9.61
CA PRO A 88 -4.06 8.44 10.03
C PRO A 88 -3.23 7.92 8.83
N GLY A 89 -3.90 7.41 7.81
CA GLY A 89 -3.23 6.90 6.60
C GLY A 89 -2.42 7.98 5.88
N LEU A 90 -2.86 9.24 5.88
CA LEU A 90 -2.11 10.34 5.25
C LEU A 90 -0.79 10.62 5.98
N ILE A 91 -0.79 10.57 7.32
CA ILE A 91 0.42 10.71 8.13
C ILE A 91 1.34 9.50 7.96
N GLU A 92 0.77 8.29 7.89
CA GLU A 92 1.54 7.09 7.53
C GLU A 92 2.21 7.25 6.17
N GLY A 93 1.53 7.85 5.19
CA GLY A 93 2.08 8.19 3.88
C GLY A 93 3.27 9.15 3.96
N LEU A 94 3.17 10.21 4.77
CA LEU A 94 4.28 11.14 5.03
C LEU A 94 5.49 10.42 5.62
N LEU A 95 5.27 9.57 6.63
CA LEU A 95 6.35 8.85 7.30
C LEU A 95 6.96 7.74 6.43
N SER A 96 6.15 7.10 5.58
CA SER A 96 6.61 6.04 4.68
C SER A 96 7.41 6.57 3.51
N ARG A 97 7.07 7.77 3.01
CA ARG A 97 7.67 8.35 1.80
C ARG A 97 8.47 9.64 2.04
N GLY A 98 8.67 9.98 3.30
CA GLY A 98 9.39 11.16 3.73
C GLY A 98 10.86 11.10 3.37
N ASP A 99 11.46 12.27 3.19
CA ASP A 99 12.92 12.42 3.19
C ASP A 99 13.40 13.06 4.50
N ARG A 100 14.68 13.46 4.53
CA ARG A 100 15.32 14.09 5.69
C ARG A 100 14.54 15.28 6.25
N ARG A 101 13.75 16.00 5.44
CA ARG A 101 12.91 17.13 5.89
C ARG A 101 11.82 16.69 6.87
N VAL A 102 11.31 15.46 6.73
CA VAL A 102 10.30 14.90 7.64
C VAL A 102 10.84 14.71 9.05
N GLY A 103 12.16 14.61 9.23
CA GLY A 103 12.78 14.63 10.56
C GLY A 103 12.42 15.87 11.37
N ALA A 104 12.39 17.05 10.75
CA ALA A 104 11.96 18.29 11.41
C ALA A 104 10.46 18.27 11.76
N VAL A 105 9.63 17.66 10.92
CA VAL A 105 8.19 17.48 11.21
C VAL A 105 7.99 16.63 12.46
N ILE A 106 8.69 15.49 12.56
CA ILE A 106 8.62 14.59 13.72
C ILE A 106 9.06 15.31 15.00
N GLU A 107 10.15 16.08 14.92
CA GLU A 107 10.64 16.87 16.06
C GLU A 107 9.63 17.92 16.51
N GLU A 108 8.99 18.63 15.57
CA GLU A 108 7.94 19.62 15.86
C GLU A 108 6.70 18.97 16.48
N VAL A 109 6.28 17.81 15.99
CA VAL A 109 5.18 17.02 16.60
C VAL A 109 5.51 16.69 18.05
N TRP A 110 6.73 16.21 18.31
CA TRP A 110 7.16 15.89 19.66
C TRP A 110 7.22 17.12 20.57
N ARG A 111 7.76 18.25 20.09
CA ARG A 111 7.79 19.52 20.84
C ARG A 111 6.39 20.02 21.20
N ASP A 112 5.40 19.74 20.35
CA ASP A 112 3.99 20.06 20.57
C ASP A 112 3.24 18.96 21.38
N GLY A 113 3.99 18.12 22.10
CA GLY A 113 3.45 17.10 23.00
C GLY A 113 3.00 15.81 22.32
N GLY A 114 3.39 15.58 21.06
CA GLY A 114 3.16 14.34 20.33
C GLY A 114 3.99 13.18 20.88
N VAL A 115 3.31 12.23 21.49
CA VAL A 115 3.88 10.99 22.01
C VAL A 115 2.84 9.88 21.87
N LEU A 116 3.31 8.65 21.61
CA LEU A 116 2.46 7.46 21.53
C LEU A 116 1.38 7.53 20.42
N ASP A 117 1.61 8.31 19.36
CA ASP A 117 0.69 8.50 18.23
C ASP A 117 0.33 7.22 17.44
N GLY A 118 0.96 6.08 17.75
CA GLY A 118 0.56 4.77 17.25
C GLY A 118 -0.75 4.23 17.87
N TRP A 119 -1.21 4.84 18.96
CA TRP A 119 -2.49 4.53 19.60
C TRP A 119 -3.52 5.63 19.30
N SER A 120 -4.71 5.22 18.88
CA SER A 120 -5.76 6.12 18.39
C SER A 120 -6.16 7.21 19.38
N GLU A 121 -6.10 6.92 20.68
CA GLU A 121 -6.42 7.86 21.76
C GLU A 121 -5.38 8.97 21.95
N HIS A 122 -4.17 8.80 21.41
CA HIS A 122 -3.09 9.78 21.49
C HIS A 122 -2.86 10.51 20.17
N PHE A 123 -3.25 9.89 19.05
CA PHE A 123 -3.08 10.44 17.71
C PHE A 123 -3.84 11.76 17.52
N SER A 124 -3.12 12.79 17.07
CA SER A 124 -3.72 14.08 16.66
C SER A 124 -3.31 14.45 15.24
N PHE A 125 -4.26 14.31 14.29
CA PHE A 125 -4.03 14.71 12.91
C PHE A 125 -3.67 16.20 12.79
N ASP A 126 -4.37 17.07 13.53
CA ASP A 126 -4.18 18.52 13.48
C ASP A 126 -2.77 18.93 13.98
N ARG A 127 -2.23 18.22 14.98
CA ARG A 127 -0.84 18.39 15.41
C ARG A 127 0.13 18.09 14.28
N TRP A 128 -0.06 16.95 13.61
CA TRP A 128 0.79 16.53 12.50
C TRP A 128 0.74 17.49 11.31
N THR A 129 -0.45 17.94 10.91
CA THR A 129 -0.60 18.88 9.79
C THR A 129 0.00 20.24 10.12
N ALA A 130 -0.24 20.77 11.32
CA ALA A 130 0.34 22.04 11.74
C ALA A 130 1.88 21.98 11.85
N ALA A 131 2.42 20.85 12.35
CA ALA A 131 3.87 20.64 12.38
C ALA A 131 4.47 20.53 10.97
N ALA A 132 3.79 19.80 10.05
CA ALA A 132 4.22 19.68 8.67
C ALA A 132 4.21 21.04 7.95
N GLU A 133 3.17 21.84 8.13
CA GLU A 133 3.07 23.19 7.56
C GLU A 133 4.26 24.07 8.00
N ARG A 134 4.55 24.12 9.31
CA ARG A 134 5.66 24.92 9.84
C ARG A 134 7.03 24.45 9.38
N ALA A 135 7.30 23.15 9.49
CA ALA A 135 8.61 22.57 9.23
C ALA A 135 8.95 22.50 7.73
N LEU A 136 7.95 22.37 6.87
CA LEU A 136 8.16 22.19 5.43
C LEU A 136 8.09 23.50 4.64
N ALA A 137 7.45 24.55 5.17
CA ALA A 137 7.33 25.86 4.51
C ALA A 137 8.66 26.43 3.95
N PRO A 138 9.81 26.38 4.66
CA PRO A 138 11.09 26.87 4.13
C PRO A 138 11.58 26.15 2.88
N PHE A 139 11.09 24.93 2.63
CA PHE A 139 11.48 24.09 1.49
C PHE A 139 10.48 24.18 0.32
N GLY A 140 9.39 24.94 0.45
CA GLY A 140 8.36 25.07 -0.57
C GLY A 140 7.63 23.76 -0.88
N VAL A 141 7.56 22.84 0.08
CA VAL A 141 6.80 21.59 -0.02
C VAL A 141 5.83 21.48 1.16
N ASP A 142 4.83 20.62 1.03
CA ASP A 142 3.79 20.40 2.03
C ASP A 142 3.48 18.90 2.19
N LEU A 143 2.46 18.59 2.99
CA LEU A 143 2.02 17.21 3.21
C LEU A 143 1.59 16.52 1.90
N ALA A 144 0.87 17.23 1.01
CA ALA A 144 0.39 16.72 -0.26
C ALA A 144 1.55 16.36 -1.20
N TRP A 145 2.65 17.13 -1.17
CA TRP A 145 3.87 16.85 -1.92
C TRP A 145 4.47 15.47 -1.62
N PHE A 146 4.36 15.00 -0.38
CA PHE A 146 4.84 13.67 -0.01
C PHE A 146 3.82 12.56 -0.27
N THR A 147 2.52 12.90 -0.35
CA THR A 147 1.44 11.93 -0.19
C THR A 147 0.53 11.75 -1.42
N THR A 148 -0.23 12.78 -1.77
CA THR A 148 -1.34 12.68 -2.73
C THR A 148 -0.96 13.05 -4.16
N ARG A 149 0.28 13.49 -4.41
CA ARG A 149 0.76 13.68 -5.77
C ARG A 149 1.25 12.38 -6.39
N GLU A 150 1.09 12.29 -7.70
CA GLU A 150 1.80 11.30 -8.52
C GLU A 150 3.27 11.70 -8.66
N ARG A 151 4.13 10.69 -8.81
CA ARG A 151 5.57 10.86 -9.03
C ARG A 151 5.92 10.32 -10.41
N PRO A 152 6.63 11.06 -11.27
CA PRO A 152 7.10 10.53 -12.54
C PRO A 152 8.18 9.45 -12.32
N GLN A 153 8.33 8.54 -13.28
CA GLN A 153 9.37 7.49 -13.26
C GLN A 153 10.77 8.05 -12.99
N GLY A 154 11.10 9.21 -13.58
CA GLY A 154 12.42 9.83 -13.48
C GLY A 154 12.68 10.57 -12.17
N GLU A 155 11.73 10.60 -11.23
CA GLU A 155 11.94 11.26 -9.94
C GLU A 155 12.99 10.53 -9.11
N VAL A 156 13.88 11.30 -8.49
CA VAL A 156 14.81 10.81 -7.47
C VAL A 156 14.05 10.62 -6.17
N LEU A 157 13.91 9.38 -5.72
CA LEU A 157 13.17 9.04 -4.52
C LEU A 157 14.09 9.10 -3.28
N PRO A 158 13.55 9.44 -2.10
CA PRO A 158 14.34 9.55 -0.87
C PRO A 158 15.12 8.29 -0.50
N TRP A 159 14.64 7.12 -0.91
CA TRP A 159 15.23 5.81 -0.64
C TRP A 159 16.05 5.24 -1.80
N ASP A 160 16.22 5.96 -2.93
CA ASP A 160 17.01 5.46 -4.09
C ASP A 160 18.48 5.18 -3.75
N HIS A 161 18.98 5.71 -2.63
CA HIS A 161 20.33 5.44 -2.12
C HIS A 161 20.43 4.15 -1.28
N LEU A 162 19.30 3.48 -1.04
CA LEU A 162 19.22 2.20 -0.35
C LEU A 162 19.05 1.09 -1.39
N ASP A 163 19.63 -0.07 -1.10
CA ASP A 163 19.49 -1.24 -1.93
C ASP A 163 18.62 -2.29 -1.24
N ALA A 164 17.47 -2.60 -1.84
CA ALA A 164 16.59 -3.68 -1.39
C ALA A 164 16.79 -4.97 -2.21
N GLY A 165 17.77 -4.98 -3.12
CA GLY A 165 17.98 -6.03 -4.12
C GLY A 165 16.93 -6.05 -5.23
N LEU A 166 16.10 -5.02 -5.34
CA LEU A 166 15.10 -4.92 -6.41
C LEU A 166 15.55 -3.90 -7.45
N ASP A 167 15.50 -4.31 -8.72
CA ASP A 167 15.75 -3.41 -9.83
C ASP A 167 14.62 -2.38 -9.97
N ARG A 168 15.00 -1.11 -10.11
CA ARG A 168 14.05 0.02 -10.15
C ARG A 168 13.22 0.03 -11.43
N ASP A 169 13.81 -0.37 -12.55
CA ASP A 169 13.11 -0.43 -13.84
C ASP A 169 12.17 -1.63 -13.86
N TRP A 170 12.53 -2.75 -13.23
CA TRP A 170 11.63 -3.87 -12.99
C TRP A 170 10.40 -3.43 -12.18
N LEU A 171 10.58 -2.71 -11.06
CA LEU A 171 9.46 -2.20 -10.26
C LEU A 171 8.55 -1.26 -11.06
N TRP A 172 9.13 -0.43 -11.93
CA TRP A 172 8.34 0.45 -12.79
C TRP A 172 7.54 -0.34 -13.83
N GLN A 173 8.16 -1.34 -14.47
CA GLN A 173 7.49 -2.18 -15.46
C GLN A 173 6.33 -2.96 -14.82
N ASP A 174 6.55 -3.54 -13.64
CA ASP A 174 5.50 -4.26 -12.89
C ASP A 174 4.32 -3.34 -12.55
N TYR A 175 4.61 -2.07 -12.20
CA TYR A 175 3.55 -1.07 -12.05
C TYR A 175 2.79 -0.81 -13.35
N GLN A 176 3.48 -0.63 -14.48
CA GLN A 176 2.81 -0.44 -15.77
C GLN A 176 1.94 -1.65 -16.16
N ASP A 177 2.44 -2.86 -15.97
CA ASP A 177 1.73 -4.11 -16.25
C ASP A 177 0.48 -4.24 -15.36
N SER A 178 0.57 -3.84 -14.09
CA SER A 178 -0.58 -3.81 -13.17
C SER A 178 -1.72 -2.90 -13.63
N LEU A 179 -1.42 -1.82 -14.37
CA LEU A 179 -2.45 -0.92 -14.93
C LEU A 179 -3.28 -1.60 -16.02
N TYR A 180 -2.73 -2.64 -16.65
CA TYR A 180 -3.42 -3.48 -17.64
C TYR A 180 -3.98 -4.77 -17.04
N GLY A 181 -3.90 -4.95 -15.72
CA GLY A 181 -4.36 -6.15 -15.03
C GLY A 181 -3.51 -7.39 -15.31
N ALA A 182 -2.26 -7.19 -15.75
CA ALA A 182 -1.33 -8.30 -15.90
C ALA A 182 -0.83 -8.76 -14.52
N GLU A 183 -0.79 -10.08 -14.34
CA GLU A 183 -0.31 -10.70 -13.12
C GLU A 183 1.13 -11.21 -13.33
N VAL A 184 1.94 -11.13 -12.28
CA VAL A 184 3.26 -11.77 -12.26
C VAL A 184 3.11 -13.18 -11.71
N GLU A 185 3.45 -14.17 -12.53
CA GLU A 185 3.44 -15.56 -12.10
C GLU A 185 4.60 -15.87 -11.15
N ASP A 186 4.57 -17.04 -10.54
CA ASP A 186 5.63 -17.47 -9.64
C ASP A 186 6.92 -17.80 -10.41
N CYS A 187 7.95 -16.97 -10.21
CA CYS A 187 9.23 -17.09 -10.89
C CYS A 187 9.97 -18.42 -10.64
N ARG A 188 9.56 -19.20 -9.62
CA ARG A 188 10.08 -20.55 -9.35
C ARG A 188 9.57 -21.61 -10.32
N TRP A 189 8.53 -21.31 -11.11
CA TRP A 189 7.91 -22.24 -12.04
C TRP A 189 7.84 -21.69 -13.46
N SER A 190 7.65 -20.38 -13.61
CA SER A 190 7.45 -19.73 -14.90
C SER A 190 8.72 -19.18 -15.55
N GLY A 191 9.82 -19.12 -14.79
CA GLY A 191 11.11 -18.53 -15.21
C GLY A 191 11.42 -17.22 -14.48
N CYS A 192 12.68 -16.79 -14.56
CA CYS A 192 13.14 -15.58 -13.88
C CYS A 192 12.67 -14.31 -14.61
N TYR A 193 12.19 -13.32 -13.86
CA TYR A 193 11.81 -11.98 -14.37
C TYR A 193 12.93 -10.94 -14.23
N ASP A 194 14.11 -11.36 -13.80
CA ASP A 194 15.27 -10.49 -13.61
C ASP A 194 15.02 -9.30 -12.66
N CYS A 195 14.31 -9.55 -11.56
CA CYS A 195 13.97 -8.51 -10.57
C CYS A 195 15.15 -8.02 -9.73
N GLY A 196 16.36 -8.59 -9.89
CA GLY A 196 17.56 -8.23 -9.14
C GLY A 196 17.80 -9.01 -7.83
N VAL A 197 16.78 -9.60 -7.20
CA VAL A 197 16.90 -10.12 -5.82
C VAL A 197 17.91 -11.26 -5.71
N CYS A 198 17.77 -12.26 -6.56
CA CYS A 198 18.63 -13.44 -6.51
C CYS A 198 20.11 -13.13 -6.81
N PRO A 199 20.44 -12.37 -7.88
CA PRO A 199 21.83 -12.00 -8.12
C PRO A 199 22.40 -11.09 -7.03
N GLU A 200 21.65 -10.12 -6.51
CA GLU A 200 22.16 -9.18 -5.48
C GLU A 200 22.53 -9.90 -4.17
N PHE A 201 21.71 -10.85 -3.73
CA PHE A 201 21.98 -11.60 -2.50
C PHE A 201 22.80 -12.88 -2.71
N GLY A 202 23.27 -13.15 -3.94
CA GLY A 202 23.98 -14.37 -4.27
C GLY A 202 23.17 -15.64 -4.00
N THR A 203 21.85 -15.56 -4.11
CA THR A 203 20.98 -16.71 -3.89
C THR A 203 20.66 -17.40 -5.20
N GLU A 204 20.77 -18.72 -5.21
CA GLU A 204 20.34 -19.51 -6.36
C GLU A 204 18.82 -19.71 -6.31
N ILE A 205 18.15 -19.51 -7.44
CA ILE A 205 16.73 -19.82 -7.55
C ILE A 205 16.60 -21.34 -7.43
N GLN A 206 16.01 -21.82 -6.33
CA GLN A 206 15.59 -23.21 -6.19
C GLN A 206 14.30 -23.40 -6.99
N ILE A 207 14.44 -23.43 -8.31
CA ILE A 207 13.36 -23.70 -9.25
C ILE A 207 12.98 -25.18 -9.10
N GLY A 208 11.68 -25.49 -9.07
CA GLY A 208 11.25 -26.88 -9.27
C GLY A 208 11.66 -27.38 -10.67
N PRO A 209 11.49 -28.66 -11.01
CA PRO A 209 11.93 -29.17 -12.32
C PRO A 209 11.17 -28.49 -13.46
N THR A 210 11.72 -27.42 -14.03
CA THR A 210 11.12 -26.67 -15.15
C THR A 210 11.59 -27.17 -16.52
N GLY A 211 12.64 -27.99 -16.56
CA GLY A 211 13.23 -28.49 -17.81
C GLY A 211 13.83 -27.41 -18.71
N ARG A 212 14.02 -26.18 -18.21
CA ARG A 212 14.59 -25.06 -18.95
C ARG A 212 15.96 -24.68 -18.38
N SER A 213 16.93 -24.45 -19.26
CA SER A 213 18.23 -23.86 -18.90
C SER A 213 18.05 -22.34 -18.78
N LEU A 214 18.45 -21.76 -17.65
CA LEU A 214 18.46 -20.32 -17.48
C LEU A 214 19.52 -19.68 -18.38
N LEU A 215 19.20 -18.51 -18.94
CA LEU A 215 20.21 -17.63 -19.52
C LEU A 215 21.07 -17.08 -18.37
N PRO A 216 22.39 -16.89 -18.58
CA PRO A 216 23.25 -16.33 -17.55
C PRO A 216 22.77 -14.91 -17.21
N LEU A 217 22.40 -14.70 -15.94
CA LEU A 217 22.10 -13.38 -15.41
C LEU A 217 23.37 -12.53 -15.48
N THR A 218 23.28 -11.35 -16.11
CA THR A 218 24.42 -10.44 -16.20
C THR A 218 24.48 -9.65 -14.90
N VAL A 219 25.39 -10.02 -14.00
CA VAL A 219 25.66 -9.25 -12.80
C VAL A 219 26.24 -7.90 -13.24
N VAL A 220 25.51 -6.81 -13.01
CA VAL A 220 26.04 -5.45 -13.17
C VAL A 220 27.01 -5.23 -12.01
N ASN A 221 28.30 -5.51 -12.23
CA ASN A 221 29.35 -5.16 -11.29
C ASN A 221 29.31 -3.64 -11.07
N ARG A 222 28.88 -3.18 -9.90
CA ARG A 222 29.13 -1.81 -9.44
C ARG A 222 30.64 -1.65 -9.30
N ALA A 223 31.25 -0.91 -10.23
CA ALA A 223 32.61 -0.45 -10.08
C ALA A 223 32.70 0.40 -8.80
N GLY A 224 33.69 0.09 -7.96
CA GLY A 224 33.89 0.69 -6.64
C GLY A 224 34.35 2.14 -6.66
#